data_AF-A0A3D5KK93-F1
#
_entry.id   AF-A0A3D5KK93-F1
#
_cell.length_a   1.000
_cell.length_b   1.000
_cell.length_c   1.000
_cell.angle_alpha   90.00
_cell.angle_beta   90.00
_cell.angle_gamma   90.00
#
_symmetry.space_group_name_H-M   'P 1'
#
loop_
_entity.id
_entity.type
_entity.pdbx_description
1 polymer ?
#
loop_
_entity_poly.entity_id
_entity_poly.type
_entity_poly.pdbx_seq_one_letter_code
_entity_poly.pdbx_strand_id
1 'polypeptide(L)'
;MKKIIVSLILSLPFAFYVQAQKAFITLNDSVKIRTELISASETGLTTKSGVFGLAEINSIRFDDKLESEKNPELFEKLLATEIKIYIGNVRIANKPKAPVQVYNTPKTTNENKQQSYEEEVGKIGSIGFGLGLDYGGIGAKLSFYPDKHIGVFGSVGYALAGVGYNFGAIARLAPDKKVVPTLSFMYGYNAVIYIQNTFQKIYYGTSLAGGIILNPRRNENTFWHFQLIVPFRSSEFTNDYNYWKNAGAQFSSEPSPVGISVGYHLKF
;
A
#
# COMPACT_ATOMS: atom_id res chain seq x y z
N MET A 1 -41.13 24.41 -8.08
CA MET A 1 -40.08 23.51 -7.53
C MET A 1 -39.59 22.60 -8.64
N LYS A 2 -38.35 22.77 -9.12
CA LYS A 2 -37.77 21.94 -10.20
C LYS A 2 -37.11 20.71 -9.57
N LYS A 3 -37.59 19.51 -9.92
CA LYS A 3 -36.91 18.24 -9.60
C LYS A 3 -35.79 18.05 -10.62
N ILE A 4 -34.55 18.03 -10.14
CA ILE A 4 -33.37 17.65 -10.93
C ILE A 4 -33.22 16.13 -10.80
N ILE A 5 -33.38 15.41 -11.90
CA ILE A 5 -33.07 13.98 -12.00
C ILE A 5 -31.59 13.88 -12.37
N VAL A 6 -30.75 13.55 -11.38
CA VAL A 6 -29.36 13.17 -11.63
C VAL A 6 -29.35 11.67 -11.94
N SER A 7 -29.25 11.30 -13.21
CA SER A 7 -28.96 9.92 -13.60
C SER A 7 -27.50 9.62 -13.28
N LEU A 8 -27.28 9.05 -12.09
CA LEU A 8 -26.02 8.45 -11.69
C LEU A 8 -25.87 7.13 -12.45
N ILE A 9 -25.09 7.13 -13.53
CA ILE A 9 -24.67 5.88 -14.20
C ILE A 9 -23.67 5.20 -13.26
N LEU A 10 -24.19 4.35 -12.38
CA LEU A 10 -23.41 3.48 -11.52
C LEU A 10 -22.82 2.37 -12.40
N SER A 11 -21.60 2.58 -12.92
CA SER A 11 -20.84 1.48 -13.49
C SER A 11 -20.45 0.54 -12.35
N LEU A 12 -21.27 -0.47 -12.09
CA LEU A 12 -20.93 -1.57 -11.19
C LEU A 12 -19.58 -2.14 -11.66
N PRO A 13 -18.52 -2.07 -10.86
CA PRO A 13 -17.31 -2.81 -11.19
C PRO A 13 -17.73 -4.27 -11.29
N PHE A 14 -17.55 -4.89 -12.46
CA PHE A 14 -17.60 -6.33 -12.58
C PHE A 14 -16.55 -6.86 -11.61
N ALA A 15 -16.99 -7.25 -10.42
CA ALA A 15 -16.17 -7.96 -9.48
C ALA A 15 -15.88 -9.31 -10.14
N PHE A 16 -14.75 -9.40 -10.84
CA PHE A 16 -14.19 -10.66 -11.26
C PHE A 16 -13.98 -11.46 -9.98
N TYR A 17 -14.92 -12.34 -9.69
CA TYR A 17 -14.85 -13.23 -8.54
C TYR A 17 -13.72 -14.19 -8.85
N VAL A 18 -12.50 -13.86 -8.43
CA VAL A 18 -11.34 -14.72 -8.57
C VAL A 18 -11.63 -15.96 -7.75
N GLN A 19 -12.05 -17.04 -8.43
CA GLN A 19 -12.32 -18.31 -7.78
C GLN A 19 -10.99 -18.88 -7.31
N ALA A 20 -10.80 -18.91 -6.00
CA ALA A 20 -9.60 -19.44 -5.39
C ALA A 20 -9.53 -20.97 -5.58
N GLN A 21 -8.36 -21.49 -5.96
CA GLN A 21 -8.14 -22.91 -6.24
C GLN A 21 -7.40 -23.58 -5.08
N LYS A 22 -7.93 -24.69 -4.54
CA LYS A 22 -7.26 -25.39 -3.45
C LYS A 22 -6.11 -26.22 -3.99
N ALA A 23 -4.93 -26.08 -3.38
CA ALA A 23 -3.74 -26.83 -3.75
C ALA A 23 -2.83 -27.11 -2.53
N PHE A 24 -2.00 -28.14 -2.68
CA PHE A 24 -0.86 -28.41 -1.82
C PHE A 24 0.43 -27.90 -2.49
N ILE A 25 1.13 -27.01 -1.82
CA ILE A 25 2.45 -26.53 -2.21
C ILE A 25 3.49 -27.32 -1.43
N THR A 26 4.44 -27.92 -2.12
CA THR A 26 5.65 -28.49 -1.50
C THR A 26 6.83 -27.59 -1.81
N LEU A 27 7.47 -27.06 -0.78
CA LEU A 27 8.66 -26.23 -0.90
C LEU A 27 9.92 -27.10 -1.10
N ASN A 28 11.04 -26.48 -1.48
CA ASN A 28 12.31 -27.18 -1.70
C ASN A 28 12.88 -27.83 -0.43
N ASP A 29 12.55 -27.30 0.75
CA ASP A 29 12.89 -27.87 2.06
C ASP A 29 11.93 -29.00 2.50
N SER A 30 11.04 -29.44 1.59
CA SER A 30 10.02 -30.47 1.81
C SER A 30 8.84 -30.06 2.72
N VAL A 31 8.72 -28.79 3.11
CA VAL A 31 7.54 -28.30 3.83
C VAL A 31 6.32 -28.35 2.91
N LYS A 32 5.20 -28.87 3.43
CA LYS A 32 3.92 -28.99 2.71
C LYS A 32 2.90 -28.00 3.28
N ILE A 33 2.31 -27.21 2.41
CA ILE A 33 1.34 -26.17 2.78
C ILE A 33 0.06 -26.39 1.98
N ARG A 34 -1.07 -26.56 2.67
CA ARG A 34 -2.39 -26.57 2.03
C ARG A 34 -2.93 -25.15 1.99
N THR A 35 -3.22 -24.63 0.80
CA THR A 35 -3.66 -23.25 0.65
C THR A 35 -4.56 -23.07 -0.59
N GLU A 36 -5.09 -21.86 -0.74
CA GLU A 36 -5.87 -21.44 -1.90
C GLU A 36 -5.01 -20.52 -2.77
N LEU A 37 -4.81 -20.90 -4.03
CA LEU A 37 -4.07 -20.11 -5.01
C LEU A 37 -4.96 -18.97 -5.54
N ILE A 38 -4.38 -17.77 -5.60
CA ILE A 38 -5.09 -16.55 -6.02
C ILE A 38 -4.56 -16.07 -7.37
N SER A 39 -3.24 -15.92 -7.51
CA SER A 39 -2.60 -15.46 -8.73
C SER A 39 -1.15 -15.94 -8.85
N ALA A 40 -0.65 -16.08 -10.08
CA ALA A 40 0.75 -16.38 -10.38
C ALA A 40 1.35 -15.25 -11.24
N SER A 41 2.62 -14.95 -10.98
CA SER A 41 3.45 -14.01 -11.71
C SER A 41 4.76 -14.68 -12.13
N GLU A 42 5.61 -13.98 -12.88
CA GLU A 42 6.91 -14.51 -13.32
C GLU A 42 7.87 -14.84 -12.16
N THR A 43 7.69 -14.22 -10.99
CA THR A 43 8.63 -14.34 -9.86
C THR A 43 8.02 -14.98 -8.62
N GLY A 44 6.69 -15.10 -8.55
CA GLY A 44 6.05 -15.67 -7.37
C GLY A 44 4.59 -16.06 -7.55
N LEU A 45 4.14 -16.83 -6.56
CA LEU A 45 2.79 -17.36 -6.43
C LEU A 45 2.12 -16.71 -5.21
N THR A 46 0.98 -16.05 -5.43
CA THR A 46 0.16 -15.46 -4.38
C THR A 46 -0.92 -16.44 -3.96
N THR A 47 -0.99 -16.70 -2.66
CA THR A 47 -1.95 -17.60 -2.05
C THR A 47 -2.64 -16.92 -0.87
N LYS A 48 -3.69 -17.53 -0.34
CA LYS A 48 -4.36 -17.06 0.87
C LYS A 48 -3.46 -17.09 2.11
N SER A 49 -2.43 -17.94 2.10
CA SER A 49 -1.46 -18.07 3.21
C SER A 49 -0.25 -17.15 3.07
N GLY A 50 -0.05 -16.49 1.93
CA GLY A 50 1.09 -15.59 1.70
C GLY A 50 1.59 -15.57 0.25
N VAL A 51 2.78 -15.01 0.04
CA VAL A 51 3.45 -14.96 -1.27
C VAL A 51 4.70 -15.82 -1.22
N PHE A 52 4.84 -16.73 -2.18
CA PHE A 52 5.98 -17.65 -2.31
C PHE A 52 6.79 -17.30 -3.57
N GLY A 53 8.12 -17.32 -3.48
CA GLY A 53 8.96 -17.21 -4.67
C GLY A 53 8.86 -18.50 -5.50
N LEU A 54 8.79 -18.41 -6.84
CA LEU A 54 8.71 -19.64 -7.65
C LEU A 54 9.93 -20.55 -7.46
N ALA A 55 11.10 -19.96 -7.21
CA ALA A 55 12.34 -20.68 -6.94
C ALA A 55 12.33 -21.46 -5.61
N GLU A 56 11.38 -21.18 -4.71
CA GLU A 56 11.24 -21.87 -3.41
C GLU A 56 10.30 -23.08 -3.50
N ILE A 57 9.50 -23.16 -4.57
CA ILE A 57 8.46 -24.17 -4.75
C ILE A 57 9.02 -25.34 -5.57
N ASN A 58 8.98 -26.53 -4.99
CA ASN A 58 9.34 -27.78 -5.68
C ASN A 58 8.17 -28.31 -6.51
N SER A 59 6.97 -28.33 -5.94
CA SER A 59 5.78 -28.82 -6.63
C SER A 59 4.47 -28.22 -6.12
N ILE A 60 3.46 -28.23 -7.00
CA ILE A 60 2.08 -27.86 -6.70
C ILE A 60 1.19 -29.05 -7.06
N ARG A 61 0.31 -29.45 -6.15
CA ARG A 61 -0.64 -30.55 -6.34
C ARG A 61 -2.07 -30.07 -6.13
N PHE A 62 -2.90 -30.24 -7.15
CA PHE A 62 -4.35 -30.10 -7.05
C PHE A 62 -4.96 -31.43 -6.64
N ASP A 63 -6.02 -31.39 -5.83
CA ASP A 63 -6.68 -32.60 -5.32
C ASP A 63 -7.32 -33.40 -6.48
N ASP A 64 -7.97 -32.70 -7.41
CA ASP A 64 -8.60 -33.28 -8.58
C ASP A 64 -8.56 -32.32 -9.80
N LYS A 65 -9.09 -32.79 -10.92
CA LYS A 65 -9.15 -32.03 -12.18
C LYS A 65 -10.08 -30.82 -12.08
N LEU A 66 -11.18 -30.93 -11.34
CA LEU A 66 -12.15 -29.83 -11.18
C LEU A 66 -11.51 -28.63 -10.48
N GLU A 67 -10.69 -28.87 -9.45
CA GLU A 67 -9.94 -27.81 -8.77
C GLU A 67 -8.99 -27.08 -9.71
N SER A 68 -8.28 -27.80 -10.58
CA SER A 68 -7.36 -27.18 -11.56
C SER A 68 -8.07 -26.34 -12.63
N GLU A 69 -9.36 -26.61 -12.90
CA GLU A 69 -10.13 -25.94 -13.94
C GLU A 69 -10.90 -24.70 -13.47
N LYS A 70 -11.02 -24.44 -12.15
CA LYS A 70 -11.72 -23.24 -11.63
C LYS A 70 -11.12 -21.90 -12.09
N ASN A 71 -9.83 -21.86 -12.41
CA ASN A 71 -9.08 -20.71 -12.89
C ASN A 71 -8.05 -21.20 -13.94
N PRO A 72 -8.49 -21.38 -15.21
CA PRO A 72 -7.65 -21.95 -16.25
C PRO A 72 -6.45 -21.05 -16.60
N GLU A 73 -6.60 -19.73 -16.46
CA GLU A 73 -5.50 -18.78 -16.70
C GLU A 73 -4.36 -18.95 -15.69
N LEU A 74 -4.70 -19.10 -14.41
CA LEU A 74 -3.72 -19.38 -13.35
C LEU A 74 -3.00 -20.71 -13.61
N PHE A 75 -3.77 -21.76 -13.95
CA PHE A 75 -3.22 -23.08 -14.23
C PHE A 75 -2.26 -23.06 -15.42
N GLU A 76 -2.61 -22.36 -16.51
CA GLU A 76 -1.75 -22.15 -17.67
C GLU A 76 -0.46 -21.39 -17.34
N LYS A 77 -0.55 -20.34 -16.52
CA LYS A 77 0.63 -19.62 -16.02
C LYS A 77 1.56 -20.52 -15.23
N LEU A 78 1.01 -21.40 -14.39
CA LEU A 78 1.79 -22.37 -13.64
C LEU A 78 2.48 -23.38 -14.58
N LEU A 79 1.79 -23.87 -15.62
CA LEU A 79 2.37 -24.80 -16.61
C LEU A 79 3.54 -24.21 -17.41
N ALA A 80 3.60 -22.87 -17.53
CA ALA A 80 4.72 -22.16 -18.15
C ALA A 80 5.95 -22.04 -17.24
N THR A 81 5.83 -22.39 -15.96
CA THR A 81 6.95 -22.39 -15.01
C THR A 81 7.73 -23.72 -15.04
N GLU A 82 8.84 -23.77 -14.31
CA GLU A 82 9.63 -25.01 -14.13
C GLU A 82 9.16 -25.86 -12.94
N ILE A 83 8.09 -25.44 -12.27
CA ILE A 83 7.53 -26.13 -11.10
C ILE A 83 6.84 -27.43 -11.56
N LYS A 84 6.97 -28.51 -10.77
CA LYS A 84 6.28 -29.77 -11.04
C LYS A 84 4.81 -29.64 -10.65
N ILE A 85 3.90 -29.82 -11.60
CA ILE A 85 2.46 -29.73 -11.35
C ILE A 85 1.85 -31.13 -11.34
N TYR A 86 1.02 -31.40 -10.34
CA TYR A 86 0.30 -32.65 -10.17
C TYR A 86 -1.21 -32.40 -10.10
N ILE A 87 -1.98 -33.29 -10.72
CA ILE A 87 -3.43 -33.41 -10.51
C ILE A 87 -3.65 -34.80 -9.88
N GLY A 88 -4.09 -34.82 -8.63
CA GLY A 88 -4.07 -36.02 -7.80
C GLY A 88 -2.64 -36.58 -7.69
N ASN A 89 -2.42 -37.78 -8.24
CA ASN A 89 -1.11 -38.43 -8.28
C ASN A 89 -0.43 -38.40 -9.67
N VAL A 90 -1.05 -37.75 -10.65
CA VAL A 90 -0.53 -37.69 -12.03
C VAL A 90 0.25 -36.40 -12.21
N ARG A 91 1.51 -36.51 -12.63
CA ARG A 91 2.33 -35.35 -13.02
C ARG A 91 1.90 -34.88 -14.40
N ILE A 92 1.58 -33.59 -14.52
CA ILE A 92 1.29 -32.96 -15.81
C ILE A 92 2.60 -32.50 -16.44
N ALA A 93 2.80 -32.81 -17.71
CA ALA A 93 3.97 -32.35 -18.44
C ALA A 93 3.90 -30.82 -18.61
N ASN A 94 4.97 -30.12 -18.22
CA ASN A 94 5.07 -28.68 -18.44
C ASN A 94 5.09 -28.41 -19.95
N LYS A 95 4.45 -27.33 -20.39
CA LYS A 95 4.55 -26.93 -21.81
C LYS A 95 6.02 -26.64 -22.11
N PRO A 96 6.57 -27.15 -23.23
CA PRO A 96 7.95 -26.82 -23.61
C PRO A 96 8.05 -25.29 -23.70
N LYS A 97 8.94 -24.70 -22.89
CA LYS A 97 9.26 -23.28 -23.00
C LYS A 97 9.59 -23.03 -24.46
N ALA A 98 8.85 -22.11 -25.11
CA ALA A 98 9.30 -21.59 -26.39
C ALA A 98 10.77 -21.21 -26.24
N PRO A 99 11.66 -21.58 -27.18
CA PRO A 99 13.09 -21.37 -27.05
C PRO A 99 13.31 -19.90 -26.70
N VAL A 100 13.71 -19.66 -25.46
CA VAL A 100 14.00 -18.32 -24.96
C VAL A 100 15.15 -17.87 -25.83
N GLN A 101 14.94 -16.83 -26.64
CA GLN A 101 16.03 -16.24 -27.39
C GLN A 101 17.06 -15.81 -26.36
N VAL A 102 18.19 -16.51 -26.37
CA VAL A 102 19.30 -16.28 -25.45
C VAL A 102 19.92 -14.95 -25.87
N TYR A 103 19.39 -13.86 -25.34
CA TYR A 103 20.08 -12.58 -25.39
C TYR A 103 21.33 -12.75 -24.53
N ASN A 104 22.50 -12.67 -25.17
CA ASN A 104 23.80 -12.71 -24.51
C ASN A 104 23.84 -11.61 -23.45
N THR A 105 23.54 -11.98 -22.21
CA THR A 105 23.67 -11.05 -21.08
C THR A 105 25.16 -11.01 -20.76
N PRO A 106 25.83 -9.86 -20.95
CA PRO A 106 27.25 -9.75 -20.67
C PRO A 106 27.54 -10.14 -19.23
N LYS A 107 28.56 -10.98 -19.03
CA LYS A 107 29.08 -11.35 -17.70
C LYS A 107 29.46 -10.07 -16.96
N THR A 108 28.65 -9.68 -15.99
CA THR A 108 28.98 -8.58 -15.08
C THR A 108 30.04 -9.06 -14.09
N THR A 109 31.26 -8.60 -14.32
CA THR A 109 32.39 -8.66 -13.39
C THR A 109 32.02 -7.96 -12.08
N ASN A 110 32.30 -8.62 -10.95
CA ASN A 110 31.98 -8.20 -9.57
C ASN A 110 32.81 -6.99 -9.05
N GLU A 111 33.05 -5.96 -9.86
CA GLU A 111 33.84 -4.78 -9.45
C GLU A 111 33.01 -3.52 -9.15
N ASN A 112 31.71 -3.51 -9.45
CA ASN A 112 30.87 -2.30 -9.30
C ASN A 112 30.01 -2.26 -8.02
N LYS A 113 30.62 -2.35 -6.84
CA LYS A 113 29.92 -2.02 -5.57
C LYS A 113 30.07 -0.55 -5.15
N GLN A 114 30.97 0.21 -5.77
CA GLN A 114 31.16 1.63 -5.45
C GLN A 114 30.43 2.57 -6.43
N GLN A 115 30.22 2.17 -7.68
CA GLN A 115 29.47 2.98 -8.65
C GLN A 115 27.94 2.99 -8.44
N SER A 116 27.38 2.09 -7.62
CA SER A 116 25.93 2.10 -7.31
C SER A 116 25.51 3.13 -6.27
N TYR A 117 26.45 3.92 -5.70
CA TYR A 117 26.12 5.00 -4.77
C TYR A 117 25.89 6.35 -5.46
N GLU A 118 26.40 6.53 -6.69
CA GLU A 118 26.24 7.78 -7.45
C GLU A 118 24.95 7.80 -8.31
N GLU A 119 24.36 6.65 -8.63
CA GLU A 119 23.11 6.58 -9.42
C GLU A 119 21.84 6.64 -8.55
N GLU A 120 21.95 6.47 -7.22
CA GLU A 120 20.86 6.70 -6.26
C GLU A 120 20.57 8.19 -5.99
N VAL A 121 21.30 9.09 -6.67
CA VAL A 121 21.14 10.56 -6.64
C VAL A 121 19.88 11.03 -7.39
N GLY A 122 19.17 10.14 -8.08
CA GLY A 122 18.05 10.52 -8.97
C GLY A 122 16.65 10.64 -8.36
N LYS A 123 16.39 10.17 -7.14
CA LYS A 123 15.02 10.15 -6.58
C LYS A 123 14.80 11.26 -5.57
N ILE A 124 14.41 12.41 -6.09
CA ILE A 124 14.30 13.66 -5.32
C ILE A 124 12.87 13.83 -4.78
N GLY A 125 11.90 13.00 -5.18
CA GLY A 125 10.52 13.14 -4.72
C GLY A 125 9.74 11.84 -4.55
N SER A 126 8.56 11.98 -3.97
CA SER A 126 7.54 10.93 -3.96
C SER A 126 6.13 11.50 -3.99
N ILE A 127 5.22 10.78 -4.65
CA ILE A 127 3.77 11.01 -4.54
C ILE A 127 3.16 9.83 -3.80
N GLY A 128 2.35 10.13 -2.79
CA GLY A 128 1.68 9.11 -1.99
C GLY A 128 0.19 9.34 -1.86
N PHE A 129 -0.55 8.25 -1.74
CA PHE A 129 -1.99 8.25 -1.49
C PHE A 129 -2.26 7.56 -0.16
N GLY A 130 -3.14 8.12 0.65
CA GLY A 130 -3.29 7.65 2.02
C GLY A 130 -4.48 8.20 2.78
N LEU A 131 -4.54 7.72 4.02
CA LEU A 131 -5.51 8.07 5.03
C LEU A 131 -4.78 8.69 6.22
N GLY A 132 -5.31 9.80 6.73
CA GLY A 132 -4.83 10.43 7.96
C GLY A 132 -4.51 11.92 7.80
N LEU A 133 -4.06 12.57 8.88
CA LEU A 133 -3.87 14.01 8.89
C LEU A 133 -2.78 14.44 7.90
N ASP A 134 -1.68 13.70 7.80
CA ASP A 134 -0.59 14.05 6.87
C ASP A 134 -0.96 13.90 5.38
N TYR A 135 -2.14 13.33 5.06
CA TYR A 135 -2.75 13.27 3.72
C TYR A 135 -3.97 14.19 3.57
N GLY A 136 -4.30 15.03 4.56
CA GLY A 136 -5.49 15.88 4.53
C GLY A 136 -6.81 15.12 4.73
N GLY A 137 -6.78 13.97 5.41
CA GLY A 137 -7.91 13.04 5.52
C GLY A 137 -7.72 11.88 4.56
N ILE A 138 -8.57 11.78 3.53
CA ILE A 138 -8.39 10.84 2.41
C ILE A 138 -7.80 11.63 1.25
N GLY A 139 -6.54 11.39 0.89
CA GLY A 139 -5.88 12.30 -0.05
C GLY A 139 -4.53 11.86 -0.56
N ALA A 140 -3.81 12.85 -1.08
CA ALA A 140 -2.50 12.70 -1.69
C ALA A 140 -1.46 13.58 -1.02
N LYS A 141 -0.21 13.12 -1.02
CA LYS A 141 0.95 13.77 -0.40
C LYS A 141 2.09 13.80 -1.41
N LEU A 142 2.59 14.99 -1.72
CA LEU A 142 3.79 15.21 -2.51
C LEU A 142 4.95 15.50 -1.56
N SER A 143 6.04 14.76 -1.68
CA SER A 143 7.24 14.92 -0.86
C SER A 143 8.45 15.22 -1.75
N PHE A 144 9.34 16.08 -1.26
CA PHE A 144 10.61 16.44 -1.89
C PHE A 144 11.74 16.23 -0.87
N TYR A 145 12.81 15.55 -1.26
CA TYR A 145 13.91 15.14 -0.39
C TYR A 145 15.21 15.79 -0.86
N PRO A 146 15.52 17.02 -0.40
CA PRO A 146 16.81 17.66 -0.71
C PRO A 146 18.00 16.89 -0.11
N ASP A 147 17.76 16.11 0.95
CA ASP A 147 18.71 15.19 1.56
C ASP A 147 18.01 13.86 1.89
N LYS A 148 18.75 12.75 1.94
CA LYS A 148 18.15 11.44 2.24
C LYS A 148 17.55 11.36 3.66
N HIS A 149 18.02 12.18 4.60
CA HIS A 149 17.50 12.27 5.96
C HIS A 149 16.40 13.31 6.12
N ILE A 150 16.25 14.27 5.22
CA ILE A 150 15.32 15.39 5.39
C ILE A 150 14.45 15.54 4.15
N GLY A 151 13.13 15.54 4.36
CA GLY A 151 12.15 15.85 3.32
C GLY A 151 11.23 16.99 3.74
N VAL A 152 10.70 17.70 2.76
CA VAL A 152 9.55 18.59 2.90
C VAL A 152 8.37 17.99 2.14
N PHE A 153 7.15 18.26 2.58
CA PHE A 153 5.97 17.73 1.92
C PHE A 153 4.80 18.72 1.95
N GLY A 154 3.90 18.54 0.98
CA GLY A 154 2.58 19.13 0.94
C GLY A 154 1.54 18.05 0.64
N SER A 155 0.36 18.16 1.22
CA SER A 155 -0.74 17.23 0.99
C SER A 155 -2.08 17.92 0.91
N VAL A 156 -3.00 17.28 0.21
CA VAL A 156 -4.39 17.71 0.05
C VAL A 156 -5.30 16.49 0.06
N GLY A 157 -6.44 16.61 0.72
CA GLY A 157 -7.39 15.51 0.86
C GLY A 157 -8.76 15.94 1.34
N TYR A 158 -9.67 14.97 1.44
CA TYR A 158 -11.01 15.15 1.97
C TYR A 158 -11.03 14.86 3.48
N ALA A 159 -11.31 15.89 4.28
CA ALA A 159 -11.28 15.91 5.74
C ALA A 159 -12.68 15.74 6.37
N LEU A 160 -13.58 14.98 5.72
CA LEU A 160 -15.00 14.78 6.08
C LEU A 160 -15.91 16.02 5.95
N ALA A 161 -15.45 17.20 6.37
CA ALA A 161 -16.18 18.46 6.28
C ALA A 161 -15.77 19.33 5.06
N GLY A 162 -14.83 18.87 4.24
CA GLY A 162 -14.34 19.61 3.10
C GLY A 162 -12.91 19.26 2.73
N VAL A 163 -12.26 20.14 1.95
CA VAL A 163 -10.87 19.98 1.53
C VAL A 163 -9.93 20.43 2.64
N GLY A 164 -9.06 19.53 3.09
CA GLY A 164 -7.97 19.81 4.03
C GLY A 164 -6.62 19.76 3.32
N TYR A 165 -5.67 20.57 3.80
CA TYR A 165 -4.28 20.53 3.35
C TYR A 165 -3.32 20.53 4.53
N ASN A 166 -2.13 19.96 4.32
CA ASN A 166 -1.03 19.99 5.27
C ASN A 166 0.28 20.26 4.55
N PHE A 167 1.21 20.96 5.21
CA PHE A 167 2.60 21.05 4.77
C PHE A 167 3.52 20.84 5.96
N GLY A 168 4.70 20.28 5.71
CA GLY A 168 5.59 19.95 6.81
C GLY A 168 6.96 19.46 6.36
N ALA A 169 7.73 19.04 7.35
CA ALA A 169 9.04 18.43 7.19
C ALA A 169 9.06 17.04 7.84
N ILE A 170 9.89 16.16 7.30
CA ILE A 170 10.09 14.79 7.78
C ILE A 170 11.58 14.50 7.90
N ALA A 171 12.00 14.05 9.07
CA ALA A 171 13.31 13.47 9.34
C ALA A 171 13.23 11.94 9.20
N ARG A 172 14.13 11.35 8.42
CA ARG A 172 14.30 9.91 8.19
C ARG A 172 15.57 9.47 8.92
N LEU A 173 15.41 8.72 10.01
CA LEU A 173 16.53 8.43 10.92
C LEU A 173 17.50 7.37 10.38
N ALA A 174 17.04 6.47 9.52
CA ALA A 174 17.85 5.40 8.94
C ALA A 174 17.46 5.14 7.47
N PRO A 175 17.67 6.12 6.56
CA PRO A 175 17.07 6.13 5.23
C PRO A 175 17.48 4.95 4.35
N ASP A 176 18.65 4.37 4.60
CA ASP A 176 19.24 3.25 3.86
C ASP A 176 18.72 1.87 4.34
N LYS A 177 17.81 1.85 5.33
CA LYS A 177 17.24 0.61 5.90
C LYS A 177 15.87 0.29 5.30
N LYS A 178 15.47 -0.98 5.43
CA LYS A 178 14.14 -1.46 5.00
C LYS A 178 13.02 -0.87 5.85
N VAL A 179 13.28 -0.72 7.15
CA VAL A 179 12.41 -0.03 8.09
C VAL A 179 13.12 1.26 8.44
N VAL A 180 12.55 2.38 8.04
CA VAL A 180 13.11 3.71 8.29
C VAL A 180 12.24 4.41 9.32
N PRO A 181 12.69 4.53 10.58
CA PRO A 181 11.99 5.36 11.55
C PRO A 181 11.93 6.82 11.08
N THR A 182 10.79 7.46 11.32
CA THR A 182 10.55 8.85 10.91
C THR A 182 10.05 9.71 12.07
N LEU A 183 10.42 10.98 12.03
CA LEU A 183 9.87 12.04 12.86
C LEU A 183 9.43 13.17 11.94
N SER A 184 8.25 13.75 12.13
CA SER A 184 7.78 14.84 11.29
C SER A 184 7.08 15.92 12.09
N PHE A 185 7.17 17.14 11.56
CA PHE A 185 6.47 18.32 12.04
C PHE A 185 5.67 18.89 10.88
N MET A 186 4.41 19.25 11.10
CA MET A 186 3.54 19.78 10.06
C MET A 186 2.62 20.87 10.59
N TYR A 187 2.19 21.75 9.70
CA TYR A 187 1.12 22.71 9.92
C TYR A 187 0.04 22.49 8.86
N GLY A 188 -1.21 22.45 9.31
CA GLY A 188 -2.34 22.26 8.42
C GLY A 188 -3.55 21.74 9.17
N TYR A 189 -4.42 21.04 8.44
CA TYR A 189 -5.61 20.41 9.00
C TYR A 189 -5.26 19.43 10.12
N ASN A 190 -5.78 19.68 11.33
CA ASN A 190 -5.52 18.85 12.52
C ASN A 190 -6.77 18.37 13.27
N ALA A 191 -7.95 18.94 12.99
CA ALA A 191 -9.23 18.51 13.57
C ALA A 191 -10.43 18.97 12.73
N VAL A 192 -11.53 18.21 12.80
CA VAL A 192 -12.81 18.53 12.16
C VAL A 192 -13.94 18.43 13.17
N ILE A 193 -14.89 19.35 13.09
CA ILE A 193 -16.22 19.18 13.69
C ILE A 193 -17.21 19.11 12.55
N TYR A 194 -17.95 18.01 12.49
CA TYR A 194 -19.00 17.77 11.51
C TYR A 194 -20.29 17.39 12.23
N ILE A 195 -21.26 18.31 12.18
CA ILE A 195 -22.63 18.12 12.67
C ILE A 195 -23.54 18.23 11.45
N GLN A 196 -24.18 17.12 11.10
CA GLN A 196 -24.97 16.99 9.89
C GLN A 196 -26.01 18.14 9.78
N ASN A 197 -26.00 18.82 8.63
CA ASN A 197 -26.89 19.94 8.29
C ASN A 197 -26.84 21.19 9.19
N THR A 198 -25.91 21.25 10.15
CA THR A 198 -25.88 22.33 11.14
C THR A 198 -24.55 23.06 11.15
N PHE A 199 -23.44 22.33 11.25
CA PHE A 199 -22.13 22.94 11.47
C PHE A 199 -21.01 22.06 10.89
N GLN A 200 -20.16 22.66 10.07
CA GLN A 200 -19.04 21.98 9.44
C GLN A 200 -17.85 22.91 9.45
N LYS A 201 -16.79 22.54 10.18
CA LYS A 201 -15.61 23.38 10.33
C LYS A 201 -14.34 22.55 10.42
N ILE A 202 -13.35 22.98 9.64
CA ILE A 202 -12.00 22.43 9.56
C ILE A 202 -11.09 23.35 10.38
N TYR A 203 -10.31 22.78 11.29
CA TYR A 203 -9.38 23.51 12.14
C TYR A 203 -7.94 23.23 11.71
N TYR A 204 -7.13 24.28 11.81
CA TYR A 204 -5.74 24.29 11.40
C TYR A 204 -4.83 24.50 12.61
N GLY A 205 -3.68 23.84 12.59
CA GLY A 205 -2.67 24.01 13.63
C GLY A 205 -1.44 23.14 13.38
N THR A 206 -0.51 23.18 14.31
CA THR A 206 0.70 22.36 14.27
C THR A 206 0.41 20.92 14.71
N SER A 207 1.17 19.97 14.18
CA SER A 207 1.18 18.57 14.65
C SER A 207 2.60 18.01 14.64
N LEU A 208 2.90 17.16 15.61
CA LEU A 208 4.11 16.32 15.61
C LEU A 208 3.73 14.89 15.28
N ALA A 209 4.59 14.15 14.59
CA ALA A 209 4.34 12.74 14.33
C ALA A 209 5.60 11.89 14.36
N GLY A 210 5.47 10.67 14.84
CA GLY A 210 6.49 9.63 14.78
C GLY A 210 5.98 8.45 13.98
N GLY A 211 6.83 7.81 13.18
CA GLY A 211 6.39 6.78 12.26
C GLY A 211 7.48 5.87 11.73
N ILE A 212 7.09 5.05 10.75
CA ILE A 212 7.97 4.15 10.02
C ILE A 212 7.65 4.19 8.53
N ILE A 213 8.69 4.15 7.71
CA ILE A 213 8.60 3.83 6.28
C ILE A 213 9.06 2.38 6.09
N LEU A 214 8.28 1.59 5.35
CA LEU A 214 8.60 0.24 4.94
C LEU A 214 8.95 0.20 3.45
N ASN A 215 10.24 0.04 3.14
CA ASN A 215 10.75 -0.15 1.79
C ASN A 215 10.68 -1.65 1.41
N PRO A 216 9.87 -2.03 0.39
CA PRO A 216 9.76 -3.42 -0.05
C PRO A 216 11.01 -3.86 -0.80
N ARG A 217 11.44 -5.11 -0.60
CA ARG A 217 12.66 -5.67 -1.20
C ARG A 217 12.65 -5.72 -2.73
N ARG A 218 11.48 -5.84 -3.34
CA ARG A 218 11.33 -6.08 -4.78
C ARG A 218 11.07 -4.80 -5.58
N ASN A 219 10.73 -3.70 -4.92
CA ASN A 219 10.37 -2.46 -5.60
C ASN A 219 10.89 -1.25 -4.83
N GLU A 220 12.10 -0.83 -5.17
CA GLU A 220 12.76 0.30 -4.51
C GLU A 220 12.09 1.65 -4.85
N ASN A 221 11.20 1.66 -5.85
CA ASN A 221 10.45 2.85 -6.26
C ASN A 221 9.17 3.05 -5.45
N THR A 222 8.84 2.16 -4.51
CA THR A 222 7.62 2.30 -3.71
C THR A 222 7.87 2.08 -2.24
N PHE A 223 6.98 2.59 -1.38
CA PHE A 223 7.04 2.33 0.05
C PHE A 223 5.70 2.55 0.73
N TRP A 224 5.52 1.91 1.89
CA TRP A 224 4.43 2.22 2.80
C TRP A 224 4.91 3.16 3.90
N HIS A 225 4.08 4.11 4.30
CA HIS A 225 4.34 5.05 5.38
C HIS A 225 3.25 4.95 6.45
N PHE A 226 3.65 4.76 7.70
CA PHE A 226 2.76 4.66 8.85
C PHE A 226 3.18 5.69 9.90
N GLN A 227 2.24 6.44 10.46
CA GLN A 227 2.53 7.46 11.46
C GLN A 227 1.52 7.48 12.60
N LEU A 228 2.00 7.85 13.78
CA LEU A 228 1.22 8.33 14.91
C LEU A 228 1.41 9.84 15.02
N ILE A 229 0.31 10.58 15.03
CA ILE A 229 0.29 12.05 14.95
C ILE A 229 -0.32 12.61 16.24
N VAL A 230 0.35 13.58 16.86
CA VAL A 230 -0.13 14.35 18.00
C VAL A 230 -0.49 15.76 17.51
N PRO A 231 -1.78 16.06 17.28
CA PRO A 231 -2.22 17.39 16.86
C PRO A 231 -2.31 18.36 18.04
N PHE A 232 -1.76 19.56 17.87
CA PHE A 232 -1.93 20.68 18.81
C PHE A 232 -3.15 21.50 18.40
N ARG A 233 -4.31 21.15 18.99
CA ARG A 233 -5.58 21.78 18.66
C ARG A 233 -5.68 23.19 19.25
N SER A 234 -6.27 24.11 18.51
CA SER A 234 -6.50 25.48 18.96
C SER A 234 -7.56 25.56 20.06
N SER A 235 -7.54 26.63 20.85
CA SER A 235 -8.62 26.94 21.79
C SER A 235 -9.97 27.10 21.10
N GLU A 236 -9.97 27.59 19.85
CA GLU A 236 -11.16 27.70 19.00
C GLU A 236 -11.84 26.34 18.80
N PHE A 237 -11.08 25.29 18.48
CA PHE A 237 -11.62 23.93 18.38
C PHE A 237 -12.29 23.49 19.69
N THR A 238 -11.61 23.70 20.82
CA THR A 238 -12.14 23.31 22.14
C THR A 238 -13.40 24.09 22.50
N ASN A 239 -13.45 25.39 22.20
CA ASN A 239 -14.61 26.24 22.44
C ASN A 239 -15.80 25.78 21.61
N ASP A 240 -15.61 25.57 20.31
CA ASP A 240 -16.67 25.13 19.40
C ASP A 240 -17.15 23.71 19.78
N TYR A 241 -16.22 22.79 20.11
CA TYR A 241 -16.56 21.45 20.57
C TYR A 241 -17.41 21.48 21.85
N ASN A 242 -17.00 22.24 22.85
CA ASN A 242 -17.72 22.37 24.11
C ASN A 242 -19.08 23.07 23.94
N TYR A 243 -19.14 24.11 23.10
CA TYR A 243 -20.37 24.80 22.76
C TYR A 243 -21.40 23.81 22.21
N TRP A 244 -21.04 23.04 21.18
CA TRP A 244 -21.94 22.08 20.57
C TRP A 244 -22.28 20.90 21.49
N LYS A 245 -21.32 20.42 22.29
CA LYS A 245 -21.56 19.38 23.31
C LYS A 245 -22.60 19.86 24.34
N ASN A 246 -22.48 21.09 24.82
CA ASN A 246 -23.42 21.70 25.76
C ASN A 246 -24.79 22.02 25.12
N ALA A 247 -24.82 22.29 23.82
CA ALA A 247 -26.05 22.47 23.04
C ALA A 247 -26.77 21.15 22.73
N GLY A 248 -26.27 20.01 23.22
CA GLY A 248 -26.90 18.69 23.07
C GLY A 248 -26.48 17.93 21.81
N ALA A 249 -25.45 18.37 21.08
CA ALA A 249 -24.92 17.60 19.96
C ALA A 249 -24.30 16.28 20.46
N GLN A 250 -24.69 15.17 19.84
CA GLN A 250 -24.11 13.86 20.12
C GLN A 250 -22.92 13.61 19.21
N PHE A 251 -21.73 13.51 19.79
CA PHE A 251 -20.53 13.13 19.07
C PHE A 251 -20.35 11.61 19.11
N SER A 252 -20.07 11.00 17.96
CA SER A 252 -19.80 9.55 17.89
C SER A 252 -18.55 9.13 18.67
N SER A 253 -17.62 10.06 18.90
CA SER A 253 -16.42 9.86 19.69
C SER A 253 -15.88 11.17 20.23
N GLU A 254 -15.13 11.09 21.32
CA GLU A 254 -14.33 12.22 21.79
C GLU A 254 -13.09 12.42 20.90
N PRO A 255 -12.61 13.66 20.74
CA PRO A 255 -11.41 13.93 19.95
C PRO A 255 -10.20 13.19 20.50
N SER A 256 -9.71 12.17 19.78
CA SER A 256 -8.53 11.40 20.19
C SER A 256 -7.30 12.31 20.35
N PRO A 257 -6.47 12.14 21.40
CA PRO A 257 -5.23 12.90 21.54
C PRO A 257 -4.20 12.52 20.46
N VAL A 258 -4.38 11.36 19.80
CA VAL A 258 -3.49 10.85 18.75
C VAL A 258 -4.26 10.44 17.50
N GLY A 259 -3.69 10.74 16.34
CA GLY A 259 -4.14 10.28 15.03
C GLY A 259 -3.25 9.16 14.50
N ILE A 260 -3.80 8.34 13.61
CA ILE A 260 -3.04 7.33 12.85
C ILE A 260 -3.05 7.76 11.40
N SER A 261 -1.96 7.52 10.68
CA SER A 261 -1.91 7.72 9.24
C SER A 261 -1.22 6.56 8.54
N VAL A 262 -1.71 6.23 7.36
CA VAL A 262 -1.20 5.17 6.50
C VAL A 262 -1.26 5.63 5.05
N GLY A 263 -0.21 5.38 4.29
CA GLY A 263 -0.28 5.58 2.86
C GLY A 263 0.81 4.88 2.08
N TYR A 264 0.57 4.78 0.78
CA TYR A 264 1.43 4.14 -0.20
C TYR A 264 2.04 5.19 -1.11
N HIS A 265 3.34 5.11 -1.34
CA HIS A 265 4.11 6.12 -2.08
C HIS A 265 4.84 5.52 -3.28
N LEU A 266 4.95 6.35 -4.32
CA LEU A 266 5.72 6.13 -5.54
C LEU A 266 6.84 7.19 -5.59
N LYS A 267 8.09 6.76 -5.64
CA LYS A 267 9.28 7.62 -5.77
C LYS A 267 9.49 8.00 -7.24
N PHE A 268 9.96 9.22 -7.48
CA PHE A 268 10.34 9.72 -8.81
C PHE A 268 11.54 10.67 -8.72
#